data_AF-A0AAU0P4I4-F1
#
_entry.id   AF-A0AAU0P4I4-F1
#
_cell.length_a   1.000
_cell.length_b   1.000
_cell.length_c   1.000
_cell.angle_alpha   90.00
_cell.angle_beta   90.00
_cell.angle_gamma   90.00
#
_symmetry.space_group_name_H-M   'P 1'
#
loop_
_entity.id
_entity.type
_entity.pdbx_description
1 polymer ?
#
loop_
_entity_poly.entity_id
_entity_poly.type
_entity_poly.pdbx_seq_one_letter_code
_entity_poly.pdbx_strand_id
1 'polypeptide(L)'
;MQDLYPSRLEDENIINRVDPVVYSKKMITEHSLNKEQLDSYERNGFIVFPKLFSKDEIKAFKEELKSLESNIELRKKDEFIS
;
A
#
# COMPACT_ATOMS: atom_id res chain seq x y z
N MET A 1 20.52 4.86 -20.15
CA MET A 1 19.28 4.86 -19.34
C MET A 1 19.33 6.09 -18.46
N GLN A 2 18.28 6.91 -18.45
CA GLN A 2 18.23 8.18 -17.71
C GLN A 2 17.51 7.97 -16.37
N ASP A 3 18.05 8.50 -15.27
CA ASP A 3 17.39 8.50 -13.96
C ASP A 3 16.40 9.68 -13.89
N LEU A 4 15.11 9.36 -13.73
CA LEU A 4 14.02 10.34 -13.67
C LEU A 4 13.67 10.78 -12.24
N TYR A 5 14.21 10.09 -11.23
CA TYR A 5 13.98 10.39 -9.81
C TYR A 5 15.32 10.35 -9.03
N PRO A 6 16.29 11.22 -9.39
CA PRO A 6 17.57 11.26 -8.71
C PRO A 6 17.38 11.62 -7.22
N SER A 7 18.08 10.91 -6.34
CA SER A 7 18.00 11.08 -4.88
C SER A 7 19.38 10.89 -4.24
N ARG A 8 19.56 11.39 -3.01
CA ARG A 8 20.85 11.41 -2.27
C ARG A 8 21.94 12.20 -3.01
N LEU A 9 21.53 13.28 -3.68
CA LEU A 9 22.44 14.28 -4.26
C LEU A 9 22.89 15.28 -3.19
N GLU A 10 23.85 16.13 -3.56
CA GLU A 10 24.36 17.19 -2.67
C GLU A 10 23.28 18.22 -2.32
N ASP A 11 22.36 18.50 -3.26
CA ASP A 11 21.29 19.49 -3.09
C ASP A 11 19.93 18.84 -2.75
N GLU A 12 19.27 19.41 -1.74
CA GLU A 12 17.91 19.03 -1.37
C GLU A 12 16.89 19.69 -2.29
N ASN A 13 16.13 18.88 -3.03
CA ASN A 13 15.12 19.36 -3.96
C ASN A 13 13.82 18.55 -3.85
N ILE A 14 12.69 19.24 -3.87
CA ILE A 14 11.39 18.60 -4.13
C ILE A 14 11.19 18.61 -5.65
N ILE A 15 11.22 17.43 -6.25
CA ILE A 15 10.99 17.26 -7.70
C ILE A 15 9.53 16.90 -8.00
N ASN A 16 9.08 17.27 -9.18
CA ASN A 16 7.74 16.88 -9.66
C ASN A 16 7.71 15.40 -10.01
N ARG A 17 6.57 14.76 -9.73
CA ARG A 17 6.26 13.42 -10.24
C ARG A 17 6.17 13.47 -11.76
N VAL A 18 6.85 12.55 -12.44
CA VAL A 18 6.80 12.45 -13.92
C VAL A 18 5.82 11.38 -14.40
N ASP A 19 5.39 10.50 -13.50
CA ASP A 19 4.43 9.43 -13.79
C ASP A 19 2.98 9.81 -13.46
N PRO A 20 1.99 9.28 -14.19
CA PRO A 20 0.60 9.37 -13.78
C PRO A 20 0.36 8.75 -12.40
N VAL A 21 -0.62 9.27 -11.65
CA VAL A 21 -1.08 8.63 -10.40
C VAL A 21 -2.02 7.47 -10.70
N VAL A 22 -2.94 7.66 -11.65
CA VAL A 22 -3.88 6.63 -12.12
C VAL A 22 -3.57 6.30 -13.58
N TYR A 23 -3.10 5.07 -13.84
CA TYR A 23 -2.75 4.61 -15.20
C TYR A 23 -3.96 4.19 -16.04
N SER A 24 -5.10 3.87 -15.42
CA SER A 24 -6.33 3.51 -16.13
C SER A 24 -7.56 3.90 -15.31
N LYS A 25 -8.52 4.53 -15.99
CA LYS A 25 -9.86 4.83 -15.44
C LYS A 25 -10.95 3.89 -15.98
N LYS A 26 -10.55 2.82 -16.69
CA LYS A 26 -11.49 1.86 -17.26
C LYS A 26 -11.98 0.90 -16.17
N MET A 27 -13.29 0.73 -16.06
CA MET A 27 -13.87 -0.37 -15.30
C MET A 27 -13.71 -1.66 -16.11
N ILE A 28 -12.85 -2.56 -15.66
CA ILE A 28 -12.58 -3.84 -16.33
C ILE A 28 -13.49 -4.93 -15.76
N THR A 29 -13.82 -4.82 -14.47
CA THR A 29 -14.66 -5.76 -13.72
C THR A 29 -15.62 -5.01 -12.81
N GLU A 30 -16.62 -5.71 -12.30
CA GLU A 30 -17.54 -5.27 -11.25
C GLU A 30 -16.85 -4.88 -9.94
N HIS A 31 -15.63 -5.37 -9.71
CA HIS A 31 -14.81 -5.04 -8.54
C HIS A 31 -13.83 -3.88 -8.79
N SER A 32 -13.87 -3.26 -9.97
CA SER A 32 -13.08 -2.06 -10.25
C SER A 32 -13.53 -0.89 -9.40
N LEU A 33 -12.59 0.00 -9.06
CA LEU A 33 -12.90 1.23 -8.35
C LEU A 33 -13.85 2.10 -9.17
N ASN A 34 -14.81 2.71 -8.48
CA ASN A 34 -15.68 3.70 -9.11
C ASN A 34 -14.94 5.03 -9.33
N LYS A 35 -15.58 5.94 -10.05
CA LYS A 35 -15.00 7.24 -10.41
C LYS A 35 -14.61 8.05 -9.18
N GLU A 36 -15.47 8.09 -8.16
CA GLU A 36 -15.24 8.88 -6.95
C GLU A 36 -14.02 8.37 -6.17
N GLN A 37 -13.84 7.04 -6.10
CA GLN A 37 -12.68 6.40 -5.48
C GLN A 37 -11.40 6.68 -6.27
N LEU A 38 -11.43 6.55 -7.60
CA LEU A 38 -10.29 6.87 -8.47
C LEU A 38 -9.88 8.34 -8.36
N ASP A 39 -10.85 9.25 -8.40
CA ASP A 39 -10.61 10.69 -8.28
C ASP A 39 -10.08 11.06 -6.88
N SER A 40 -10.56 10.38 -5.83
CA SER A 40 -10.01 10.53 -4.48
C SER A 40 -8.56 10.05 -4.39
N TYR A 41 -8.26 8.89 -4.95
CA TYR A 41 -6.90 8.36 -4.99
C TYR A 41 -5.95 9.27 -5.77
N GLU A 42 -6.39 9.72 -6.96
CA GLU A 42 -5.60 10.58 -7.83
C GLU A 42 -5.22 11.90 -7.15
N ARG A 43 -6.15 12.47 -6.36
CA ARG A 43 -5.90 13.72 -5.62
C ARG A 43 -5.13 13.52 -4.32
N ASN A 44 -5.46 12.48 -3.55
CA ASN A 44 -4.99 12.33 -2.17
C ASN A 44 -3.81 11.35 -2.03
N GLY A 45 -3.56 10.50 -3.03
CA GLY A 45 -2.53 9.46 -2.98
C GLY A 45 -2.91 8.20 -2.18
N PHE A 46 -4.14 8.10 -1.67
CA PHE A 46 -4.63 6.93 -0.92
C PHE A 46 -6.16 6.78 -1.04
N ILE A 47 -6.66 5.58 -0.72
CA ILE A 47 -8.10 5.29 -0.55
C ILE A 47 -8.29 4.54 0.76
N VAL A 48 -9.41 4.80 1.44
CA VAL A 48 -9.86 4.04 2.61
C VAL A 48 -11.11 3.25 2.23
N PHE A 49 -11.12 1.95 2.53
CA PHE A 49 -12.28 1.07 2.39
C PHE A 49 -12.83 0.69 3.76
N PRO A 50 -13.89 1.36 4.25
CA PRO A 50 -14.51 0.98 5.50
C PRO A 50 -15.09 -0.43 5.39
N LYS A 51 -14.78 -1.29 6.37
CA LYS A 51 -15.35 -2.65 6.48
C LYS A 51 -15.10 -3.52 5.24
N LEU A 52 -13.91 -3.39 4.64
CA LEU A 52 -13.50 -4.23 3.51
C LEU A 52 -13.57 -5.73 3.84
N PHE A 53 -13.24 -6.10 5.08
CA PHE A 53 -13.29 -7.45 5.59
C PHE A 53 -14.45 -7.63 6.58
N SER A 54 -14.98 -8.84 6.62
CA SER A 54 -15.92 -9.28 7.65
C SER A 54 -15.25 -9.33 9.03
N LYS A 55 -16.07 -9.39 10.09
CA LYS A 55 -15.56 -9.50 11.46
C LYS A 55 -14.77 -10.80 11.67
N ASP A 56 -15.18 -11.88 11.02
CA ASP A 56 -14.55 -13.19 11.15
C ASP A 56 -13.18 -13.23 10.46
N GLU A 57 -13.07 -12.63 9.26
CA GLU A 57 -11.77 -12.46 8.58
C GLU A 57 -10.82 -11.59 9.41
N ILE A 58 -11.30 -10.45 9.95
CA ILE A 58 -10.50 -9.58 10.81
C ILE A 58 -10.03 -10.34 12.06
N LYS A 59 -10.89 -11.17 12.64
CA LYS A 59 -10.54 -12.00 13.80
C LYS A 59 -9.44 -13.00 13.45
N ALA A 60 -9.59 -13.72 12.34
CA ALA A 60 -8.60 -14.70 11.87
C ALA A 60 -7.23 -14.04 11.62
N PHE A 61 -7.20 -12.88 10.94
CA PHE A 61 -5.96 -12.14 10.72
C PHE A 61 -5.27 -11.72 12.02
N LYS A 62 -6.04 -11.27 13.02
CA LYS A 62 -5.49 -10.88 14.33
C LYS A 62 -4.94 -12.07 15.11
N GLU A 63 -5.60 -13.22 15.03
CA GLU A 63 -5.13 -14.45 15.68
C GLU A 63 -3.82 -14.93 15.05
N GLU A 64 -3.73 -14.90 13.72
CA GLU A 64 -2.51 -15.27 13.01
C GLU A 64 -1.35 -14.31 13.29
N LEU A 65 -1.59 -12.99 13.33
CA LEU A 65 -0.55 -12.02 13.71
C LEU A 65 0.03 -12.31 15.09
N LYS A 66 -0.81 -12.68 16.08
CA LYS A 66 -0.34 -13.07 17.42
C LYS A 66 0.43 -14.38 17.41
N SER A 67 0.01 -15.33 16.57
CA SER A 67 0.72 -16.60 16.38
C SER A 67 2.13 -16.35 15.85
N LEU A 68 2.26 -15.54 14.80
CA LEU A 68 3.56 -15.15 14.23
C LEU A 68 4.41 -14.38 15.23
N GLU A 69 3.82 -13.42 15.95
CA GLU A 69 4.51 -12.64 16.97
C GLU A 69 5.06 -13.53 18.09
N SER A 70 4.31 -14.54 18.54
CA SER A 70 4.71 -15.44 19.64
C SER A 70 5.59 -16.60 19.20
N ASN A 71 5.83 -16.77 17.90
CA ASN A 71 6.61 -17.87 17.38
C ASN A 71 8.11 -17.68 17.65
N ILE A 72 8.64 -18.51 18.55
CA ILE A 72 10.04 -18.45 19.01
C ILE A 72 11.02 -18.75 17.88
N GLU A 73 10.69 -19.63 16.94
CA GLU A 73 11.59 -19.96 15.83
C GLU A 73 11.65 -18.82 14.81
N LEU A 74 10.54 -18.10 14.61
CA LEU A 74 10.55 -16.89 13.77
C LEU A 74 11.37 -15.78 14.41
N ARG A 75 11.26 -15.59 15.74
CA ARG A 75 12.01 -14.56 16.48
C ARG A 75 13.53 -14.72 16.41
N LYS A 76 14.04 -15.92 16.10
CA LYS A 76 15.48 -16.19 15.95
C LYS A 76 16.03 -15.75 14.58
N LYS A 77 15.16 -15.38 13.64
CA LYS A 77 15.57 -15.00 12.30
C LYS A 77 15.97 -13.53 12.24
N ASP A 78 16.99 -13.22 11.46
CA ASP A 78 17.52 -11.86 11.31
C ASP A 78 16.49 -10.89 10.70
N GLU A 79 15.58 -11.40 9.87
CA GLU A 79 14.50 -10.61 9.27
C GLU A 79 13.31 -10.35 10.20
N PHE A 80 13.28 -10.91 11.41
CA PHE A 80 12.18 -10.72 12.35
C PHE A 80 12.24 -9.31 12.96
N ILE A 81 11.18 -8.53 12.78
CA ILE A 81 11.06 -7.17 13.32
C ILE A 81 10.12 -7.21 14.52
N SER A 82 10.65 -6.88 15.71
CA SER A 82 9.91 -6.80 16.98
C SER A 82 9.47 -5.39 17.33
#